data_AF-A0A936ABB2-F1
#
_entry.id   AF-A0A936ABB2-F1
#
_cell.length_a   1.000
_cell.length_b   1.000
_cell.length_c   1.000
_cell.angle_alpha   90.00
_cell.angle_beta   90.00
_cell.angle_gamma   90.00
#
_symmetry.space_group_name_H-M   'P 1'
#
loop_
_entity.id
_entity.type
_entity.pdbx_description
1 polymer ?
#
loop_
_entity_poly.entity_id
_entity_poly.type
_entity_poly.pdbx_seq_one_letter_code
_entity_poly.pdbx_strand_id
1 'polypeptide(L)'
;MKNFLGIVLVFVSLQISVGQTIWHVKAIAPQGKFMDVKAFDKQNNVYDVKAISVDDNTQYMDIKALKNGKQMAVKILWSQDVFAPVKAIDENGMVYDIKAFSADNVKWDVKGVGQSGNIIHIKAISPDGDFYAIKAISPEGKLHDVKGVKFTDQDVETKIHGVEVWAHVKSLPQANYQNTDFVWNIKAVHPNGQLIDVKAMDDKGGIYPVKALEENGNLHLMNVKAFVGNRKLAVKVLAGNEKYGPVKAIGEDGTIYNIKAITADKKIMDVKAVSQNGRILNIKAIAADGSFYGIKAISPGGQMYDIKGIESEETMMIQGVKIKAHIKAIPQE
;
A
#
# COMPACT_ATOMS: atom_id res chain seq x y z
N MET A 1 -2.52 -14.56 47.30
CA MET A 1 -3.65 -14.64 46.36
C MET A 1 -3.47 -13.51 45.35
N LYS A 2 -3.30 -13.84 44.06
CA LYS A 2 -2.99 -12.89 42.99
C LYS A 2 -4.27 -12.19 42.53
N ASN A 3 -4.29 -10.86 42.60
CA ASN A 3 -5.33 -10.05 41.99
C ASN A 3 -5.15 -10.07 40.46
N PHE A 4 -6.11 -10.67 39.77
CA PHE A 4 -6.23 -10.60 38.31
C PHE A 4 -6.89 -9.26 37.96
N LEU A 5 -6.10 -8.33 37.44
CA LEU A 5 -6.62 -7.11 36.83
C LEU A 5 -7.02 -7.45 35.39
N GLY A 6 -8.31 -7.64 35.15
CA GLY A 6 -8.86 -7.86 33.82
C GLY A 6 -8.76 -6.59 32.97
N ILE A 7 -8.03 -6.67 31.86
CA ILE A 7 -8.03 -5.62 30.84
C ILE A 7 -9.35 -5.72 30.09
N VAL A 8 -10.22 -4.73 30.28
CA VAL A 8 -11.44 -4.54 29.49
C VAL A 8 -11.03 -3.91 28.17
N LEU A 9 -11.09 -4.68 27.08
CA LEU A 9 -10.98 -4.18 25.71
C LEU A 9 -12.33 -3.53 25.33
N VAL A 10 -12.40 -2.20 25.45
CA VAL A 10 -13.53 -1.43 24.91
C VAL A 10 -13.33 -1.30 23.40
N PHE A 11 -14.12 -2.04 22.63
CA PHE A 11 -14.25 -1.83 21.19
C PHE A 11 -15.13 -0.60 20.96
N VAL A 12 -14.50 0.54 20.67
CA VAL A 12 -15.23 1.72 20.17
C VAL A 12 -15.56 1.48 18.71
N SER A 13 -16.83 1.21 18.41
CA SER A 13 -17.32 1.11 17.04
C SER A 13 -17.34 2.51 16.40
N LEU A 14 -16.56 2.68 15.33
CA LEU A 14 -16.64 3.87 14.50
C LEU A 14 -18.00 3.89 13.80
N GLN A 15 -18.81 4.93 14.01
CA GLN A 15 -20.01 5.16 13.20
C GLN A 15 -19.57 5.69 11.84
N ILE A 16 -19.35 4.77 10.90
CA ILE A 16 -19.16 5.10 9.49
C ILE A 16 -20.55 5.43 8.95
N SER A 17 -20.75 6.64 8.44
CA SER A 17 -21.98 6.99 7.74
C SER A 17 -22.14 6.13 6.49
N VAL A 18 -23.39 5.76 6.18
CA VAL A 18 -23.73 5.05 4.94
C VAL A 18 -23.09 5.78 3.75
N GLY A 19 -22.34 5.06 2.91
CA GLY A 19 -21.66 5.61 1.73
C GLY A 19 -20.18 5.98 1.92
N GLN A 20 -19.59 5.80 3.11
CA GLN A 20 -18.15 6.04 3.31
C GLN A 20 -17.29 4.78 3.26
N THR A 21 -16.13 4.84 2.59
CA THR A 21 -15.09 3.80 2.67
C THR A 21 -13.83 4.37 3.32
N ILE A 22 -13.22 3.57 4.19
CA ILE A 22 -12.02 3.94 4.93
C ILE A 22 -10.79 3.33 4.28
N TRP A 23 -9.82 4.19 3.97
CA TRP A 23 -8.52 3.81 3.46
C TRP A 23 -7.45 4.04 4.53
N HIS A 24 -6.53 3.10 4.67
CA HIS A 24 -5.41 3.20 5.61
C HIS A 24 -4.36 4.17 5.08
N VAL A 25 -3.85 5.09 5.91
CA VAL A 25 -2.73 5.96 5.54
C VAL A 25 -1.42 5.42 6.09
N LYS A 26 -0.42 5.23 5.22
CA LYS A 26 0.87 4.64 5.57
C LYS A 26 2.03 5.35 4.88
N ALA A 27 3.18 5.41 5.55
CA ALA A 27 4.44 5.80 4.93
C ALA A 27 5.12 4.57 4.30
N ILE A 28 5.79 4.74 3.16
CA ILE A 28 6.39 3.64 2.38
C ILE A 28 7.90 3.82 2.28
N ALA A 29 8.62 2.85 2.80
CA ALA A 29 10.05 2.64 2.59
C ALA A 29 10.36 2.17 1.17
N PRO A 30 11.50 2.57 0.58
CA PRO A 30 11.88 2.11 -0.76
C PRO A 30 11.92 0.59 -0.93
N GLN A 31 12.26 -0.14 0.13
CA GLN A 31 12.20 -1.59 0.17
C GLN A 31 10.76 -2.17 0.24
N GLY A 32 9.74 -1.33 0.15
CA GLY A 32 8.33 -1.70 0.27
C GLY A 32 7.89 -2.02 1.70
N LYS A 33 8.58 -1.50 2.72
CA LYS A 33 8.13 -1.59 4.13
C LYS A 33 7.18 -0.44 4.41
N PHE A 34 5.98 -0.72 4.91
CA PHE A 34 5.08 0.33 5.35
C PHE A 34 5.22 0.63 6.83
N MET A 35 4.92 1.87 7.18
CA MET A 35 4.81 2.36 8.55
C MET A 35 3.45 3.01 8.72
N ASP A 36 2.82 2.79 9.87
CA ASP A 36 1.56 3.43 10.19
C ASP A 36 1.76 4.93 10.34
N VAL A 37 0.81 5.70 9.81
CA VAL A 37 0.71 7.13 10.07
C VAL A 37 -0.42 7.36 11.05
N LYS A 38 -0.14 8.03 12.16
CA LYS A 38 -1.11 8.31 13.22
C LYS A 38 -0.99 9.76 13.70
N ALA A 39 -2.03 10.22 14.38
CA ALA A 39 -2.03 11.49 15.08
C ALA A 39 -1.72 11.27 16.57
N PHE A 40 -0.97 12.19 17.17
CA PHE A 40 -0.56 12.15 18.58
C PHE A 40 -0.90 13.45 19.27
N ASP A 41 -1.49 13.37 20.46
CA ASP A 41 -1.61 14.54 21.34
C ASP A 41 -0.34 14.77 22.17
N LYS A 42 -0.36 15.83 23.00
CA LYS A 42 0.75 16.17 23.90
C LYS A 42 1.01 15.10 24.97
N GLN A 43 0.03 14.25 25.27
CA GLN A 43 0.13 13.14 26.22
C GLN A 43 0.55 11.83 25.53
N ASN A 44 0.87 11.86 24.23
CA ASN A 44 1.18 10.70 23.39
C ASN A 44 0.02 9.70 23.22
N ASN A 45 -1.23 10.10 23.45
CA ASN A 45 -2.37 9.29 23.02
C ASN A 45 -2.38 9.21 21.49
N VAL A 46 -2.71 8.03 20.96
CA VAL A 46 -2.59 7.70 19.53
C VAL A 46 -3.96 7.62 18.88
N TYR A 47 -4.09 8.26 17.73
CA TYR A 47 -5.34 8.32 16.97
C TYR A 47 -5.11 7.90 15.51
N ASP A 48 -6.09 7.19 14.96
CA ASP A 48 -6.03 6.68 13.59
C ASP A 48 -6.09 7.82 12.57
N VAL A 49 -5.20 7.77 11.56
CA VAL A 49 -5.26 8.67 10.39
C VAL A 49 -5.69 7.85 9.18
N LYS A 50 -6.74 8.30 8.50
CA LYS A 50 -7.38 7.59 7.38
C LYS A 50 -7.67 8.55 6.23
N ALA A 51 -7.74 8.01 5.01
CA ALA A 51 -8.44 8.68 3.93
C ALA A 51 -9.89 8.20 3.90
N ILE A 52 -10.82 9.10 3.63
CA ILE A 52 -12.25 8.80 3.61
C ILE A 52 -12.78 9.12 2.21
N SER A 53 -13.28 8.10 1.52
CA SER A 53 -14.14 8.29 0.35
C SER A 53 -15.58 8.51 0.78
N VAL A 54 -16.32 9.25 -0.02
CA VAL A 54 -17.76 9.46 0.13
C VAL A 54 -18.39 9.12 -1.22
N ASP A 55 -19.41 8.29 -1.20
CA ASP A 55 -20.17 7.85 -2.39
C ASP A 55 -19.25 7.29 -3.50
N ASP A 56 -18.28 6.46 -3.10
CA ASP A 56 -17.26 5.84 -3.96
C ASP A 56 -16.37 6.81 -4.75
N ASN A 57 -16.44 8.13 -4.48
CA ASN A 57 -15.54 9.09 -5.07
C ASN A 57 -14.15 8.97 -4.46
N THR A 58 -13.23 8.41 -5.23
CA THR A 58 -11.83 8.23 -4.86
C THR A 58 -10.91 9.28 -5.47
N GLN A 59 -11.37 10.04 -6.47
CA GLN A 59 -10.54 11.02 -7.21
C GLN A 59 -9.95 12.09 -6.29
N TYR A 60 -10.64 12.42 -5.20
CA TYR A 60 -10.22 13.45 -4.26
C TYR A 60 -10.73 13.17 -2.84
N MET A 61 -9.95 12.43 -2.06
CA MET A 61 -10.36 12.02 -0.70
C MET A 61 -9.75 12.91 0.38
N ASP A 62 -10.52 13.14 1.44
CA ASP A 62 -10.07 13.84 2.64
C ASP A 62 -9.20 12.92 3.51
N ILE A 63 -8.12 13.47 4.06
CA ILE A 63 -7.37 12.83 5.15
C ILE A 63 -7.88 13.36 6.49
N LYS A 64 -8.27 12.45 7.38
CA LYS A 64 -8.80 12.77 8.71
C LYS A 64 -8.08 11.96 9.79
N ALA A 65 -7.94 12.56 10.97
CA ALA A 65 -7.59 11.83 12.18
C ALA A 65 -8.86 11.53 12.99
N LEU A 66 -8.95 10.35 13.60
CA LEU A 66 -10.16 9.85 14.24
C LEU A 66 -9.97 9.79 15.76
N LYS A 67 -10.69 10.64 16.49
CA LYS A 67 -10.64 10.73 17.96
C LYS A 67 -12.06 10.59 18.53
N ASN A 68 -12.30 9.54 19.31
CA ASN A 68 -13.58 9.32 20.01
C ASN A 68 -14.81 9.40 19.07
N GLY A 69 -14.71 8.83 17.87
CA GLY A 69 -15.77 8.88 16.86
C GLY A 69 -15.88 10.20 16.09
N LYS A 70 -15.12 11.24 16.46
CA LYS A 70 -15.05 12.51 15.73
C LYS A 70 -13.88 12.52 14.73
N GLN A 71 -14.07 13.25 13.63
CA GLN A 71 -13.07 13.44 12.59
C GLN A 71 -12.39 14.81 12.74
N MET A 72 -11.07 14.81 12.89
CA MET A 72 -10.21 15.99 12.91
C MET A 72 -9.63 16.21 11.52
N ALA A 73 -9.61 17.46 11.06
CA ALA A 73 -9.05 17.79 9.75
C ALA A 73 -7.52 17.64 9.78
N VAL A 74 -6.93 16.94 8.81
CA VAL A 74 -5.48 16.93 8.63
C VAL A 74 -5.09 17.97 7.58
N LYS A 75 -4.16 18.86 7.95
CA LYS A 75 -3.75 20.02 7.15
C LYS A 75 -2.24 20.22 7.19
N ILE A 76 -1.73 20.95 6.20
CA ILE A 76 -0.39 21.53 6.27
C ILE A 76 -0.57 22.92 6.87
N LEU A 77 0.06 23.20 8.01
CA LEU A 77 -0.05 24.51 8.64
C LEU A 77 0.95 25.47 8.04
N TRP A 78 0.62 26.76 8.05
CA TRP A 78 1.56 27.80 7.68
C TRP A 78 2.71 27.85 8.70
N SER A 79 3.93 27.95 8.20
CA SER A 79 5.15 27.99 9.02
C SER A 79 6.30 28.59 8.19
N GLN A 80 7.30 29.13 8.89
CA GLN A 80 8.58 29.55 8.30
C GLN A 80 9.66 28.45 8.39
N ASP A 81 9.31 27.27 8.92
CA ASP A 81 10.22 26.12 8.98
C ASP A 81 10.62 25.64 7.58
N VAL A 82 11.81 25.04 7.48
CA VAL A 82 12.31 24.41 6.24
C VAL A 82 11.32 23.39 5.68
N PHE A 83 10.65 22.62 6.56
CA PHE A 83 9.60 21.69 6.17
C PHE A 83 8.30 22.01 6.92
N ALA A 84 7.23 22.24 6.15
CA ALA A 84 5.95 22.66 6.69
C ALA A 84 5.30 21.54 7.54
N PRO A 85 4.76 21.86 8.72
CA PRO A 85 4.17 20.88 9.61
C PRO A 85 2.84 20.31 9.06
N VAL A 86 2.73 18.98 9.02
CA VAL A 86 1.44 18.30 8.80
C VAL A 86 0.84 17.95 10.15
N LYS A 87 -0.36 18.46 10.44
CA LYS A 87 -1.02 18.32 11.75
C LYS A 87 -2.49 17.98 11.59
N ALA A 88 -3.08 17.32 12.58
CA ALA A 88 -4.52 17.28 12.73
C ALA A 88 -5.00 18.44 13.60
N ILE A 89 -6.19 18.98 13.31
CA ILE A 89 -6.83 20.08 14.03
C ILE A 89 -8.21 19.61 14.48
N ASP A 90 -8.50 19.72 15.77
CA ASP A 90 -9.83 19.43 16.32
C ASP A 90 -10.76 20.65 16.33
N GLU A 91 -12.00 20.42 16.77
CA GLU A 91 -13.07 21.44 16.83
C GLU A 91 -12.74 22.64 17.75
N ASN A 92 -11.76 22.47 18.65
CA ASN A 92 -11.31 23.52 19.57
C ASN A 92 -10.02 24.21 19.09
N GLY A 93 -9.52 23.87 17.90
CA GLY A 93 -8.26 24.39 17.37
C GLY A 93 -7.02 23.76 17.99
N MET A 94 -7.17 22.67 18.76
CA MET A 94 -6.00 21.94 19.27
C MET A 94 -5.33 21.18 18.14
N VAL A 95 -3.99 21.29 18.09
CA VAL A 95 -3.16 20.64 17.07
C VAL A 95 -2.57 19.33 17.59
N TYR A 96 -2.54 18.33 16.72
CA TYR A 96 -2.03 17.00 16.98
C TYR A 96 -0.93 16.68 15.97
N ASP A 97 0.14 16.06 16.45
CA ASP A 97 1.28 15.68 15.65
C ASP A 97 0.93 14.52 14.72
N ILE A 98 1.12 14.68 13.41
CA ILE A 98 1.09 13.54 12.49
C ILE A 98 2.50 12.95 12.42
N LYS A 99 2.62 11.67 12.74
CA LYS A 99 3.89 10.94 12.70
C LYS A 99 3.69 9.61 11.99
N ALA A 100 4.70 9.18 11.25
CA ALA A 100 4.84 7.78 10.88
C ALA A 100 5.60 7.05 12.00
N PHE A 101 5.37 5.76 12.22
CA PHE A 101 6.26 5.02 13.11
C PHE A 101 6.56 3.61 12.64
N SER A 102 7.79 3.19 12.89
CA SER A 102 8.27 1.85 12.59
C SER A 102 7.65 0.82 13.55
N ALA A 103 7.78 -0.47 13.21
CA ALA A 103 7.39 -1.57 14.11
C ALA A 103 8.09 -1.50 15.49
N ASP A 104 9.22 -0.78 15.57
CA ASP A 104 10.02 -0.59 16.78
C ASP A 104 9.61 0.70 17.53
N ASN A 105 8.46 1.28 17.20
CA ASN A 105 7.91 2.52 17.78
C ASN A 105 8.76 3.78 17.62
N VAL A 106 9.71 3.80 16.67
CA VAL A 106 10.45 5.01 16.33
C VAL A 106 9.53 5.95 15.56
N LYS A 107 9.29 7.15 16.10
CA LYS A 107 8.40 8.17 15.50
C LYS A 107 9.16 9.06 14.53
N TRP A 108 8.64 9.14 13.31
CA TRP A 108 9.18 9.89 12.20
C TRP A 108 8.26 11.07 11.89
N ASP A 109 8.84 12.23 11.65
CA ASP A 109 8.09 13.44 11.32
C ASP A 109 7.39 13.29 9.97
N VAL A 110 6.14 13.73 9.88
CA VAL A 110 5.43 13.87 8.59
C VAL A 110 5.31 15.34 8.25
N LYS A 111 5.86 15.74 7.10
CA LYS A 111 6.02 17.14 6.72
C LYS A 111 5.71 17.36 5.23
N GLY A 112 5.32 18.59 4.89
CA GLY A 112 5.38 19.09 3.53
C GLY A 112 6.82 19.52 3.21
N VAL A 113 7.44 18.88 2.20
CA VAL A 113 8.90 19.00 1.95
C VAL A 113 9.27 19.70 0.65
N GLY A 114 8.28 20.04 -0.17
CA GLY A 114 8.49 20.70 -1.45
C GLY A 114 7.19 20.86 -2.23
N GLN A 115 7.17 21.79 -3.18
CA GLN A 115 5.99 22.17 -3.94
C GLN A 115 6.26 22.09 -5.44
N SER A 116 5.31 21.53 -6.18
CA SER A 116 5.28 21.44 -7.63
C SER A 116 3.95 22.00 -8.11
N GLY A 117 3.93 23.26 -8.55
CA GLY A 117 2.69 23.98 -8.84
C GLY A 117 1.80 24.04 -7.59
N ASN A 118 0.55 23.58 -7.69
CA ASN A 118 -0.39 23.57 -6.57
C ASN A 118 -0.28 22.33 -5.66
N ILE A 119 0.62 21.40 -5.96
CA ILE A 119 0.79 20.14 -5.23
C ILE A 119 2.01 20.22 -4.32
N ILE A 120 1.82 19.93 -3.04
CA ILE A 120 2.89 19.84 -2.04
C ILE A 120 3.19 18.37 -1.77
N HIS A 121 4.44 17.99 -1.86
CA HIS A 121 4.90 16.65 -1.53
C HIS A 121 4.94 16.47 -0.01
N ILE A 122 4.16 15.50 0.49
CA ILE A 122 4.19 15.09 1.88
C ILE A 122 5.06 13.85 2.01
N LYS A 123 5.98 13.87 2.97
CA LYS A 123 6.91 12.76 3.26
C LYS A 123 6.97 12.49 4.76
N ALA A 124 7.18 11.23 5.13
CA ALA A 124 7.74 10.90 6.43
C ALA A 124 9.27 11.05 6.36
N ILE A 125 9.89 11.52 7.44
CA ILE A 125 11.32 11.78 7.53
C ILE A 125 11.91 10.91 8.64
N SER A 126 12.82 10.00 8.30
CA SER A 126 13.50 9.18 9.33
C SER A 126 14.45 10.02 10.19
N PRO A 127 14.90 9.50 11.34
CA PRO A 127 15.95 10.14 12.15
C PRO A 127 17.24 10.42 11.36
N ASP A 128 17.54 9.59 10.36
CA ASP A 128 18.71 9.74 9.48
C ASP A 128 18.50 10.75 8.35
N GLY A 129 17.28 11.31 8.22
CA GLY A 129 16.95 12.34 7.23
C GLY A 129 16.39 11.82 5.90
N ASP A 130 16.17 10.51 5.76
CA ASP A 130 15.60 9.94 4.53
C ASP A 130 14.12 10.27 4.38
N PHE A 131 13.67 10.47 3.13
CA PHE A 131 12.29 10.82 2.80
C PHE A 131 11.47 9.64 2.28
N TYR A 132 10.30 9.45 2.88
CA TYR A 132 9.41 8.32 2.63
C TYR A 132 8.05 8.78 2.12
N ALA A 133 7.54 8.17 1.05
CA ALA A 133 6.25 8.55 0.49
C ALA A 133 5.10 8.23 1.46
N ILE A 134 4.06 9.07 1.51
CA ILE A 134 2.81 8.75 2.22
C ILE A 134 1.74 8.34 1.21
N LYS A 135 1.04 7.24 1.46
CA LYS A 135 -0.04 6.73 0.61
C LYS A 135 -1.28 6.33 1.41
N ALA A 136 -2.44 6.46 0.77
CA ALA A 136 -3.69 5.91 1.23
C ALA A 136 -3.97 4.57 0.53
N ILE A 137 -4.44 3.57 1.26
CA ILE A 137 -4.63 2.19 0.80
C ILE A 137 -6.08 1.76 1.04
N SER A 138 -6.81 1.38 -0.01
CA SER A 138 -8.18 0.88 0.08
C SER A 138 -8.25 -0.52 0.69
N PRO A 139 -9.42 -0.96 1.16
CA PRO A 139 -9.63 -2.35 1.59
C PRO A 139 -9.31 -3.39 0.49
N GLU A 140 -9.52 -3.04 -0.77
CA GLU A 140 -9.22 -3.86 -1.96
C GLU A 140 -7.75 -3.74 -2.39
N GLY A 141 -7.00 -2.84 -1.74
CA GLY A 141 -5.60 -2.55 -2.00
C GLY A 141 -5.37 -1.47 -3.06
N LYS A 142 -6.38 -0.71 -3.50
CA LYS A 142 -6.14 0.46 -4.37
C LYS A 142 -5.32 1.50 -3.63
N LEU A 143 -4.50 2.27 -4.35
CA LEU A 143 -3.50 3.14 -3.74
C LEU A 143 -3.48 4.54 -4.31
N HIS A 144 -3.54 5.51 -3.41
CA HIS A 144 -3.53 6.93 -3.72
C HIS A 144 -2.34 7.61 -3.04
N ASP A 145 -1.80 8.63 -3.69
CA ASP A 145 -0.79 9.52 -3.12
C ASP A 145 -1.43 10.45 -2.09
N VAL A 146 -0.79 10.61 -0.93
CA VAL A 146 -1.17 11.66 0.03
C VAL A 146 -0.29 12.88 -0.18
N LYS A 147 -0.93 14.00 -0.56
CA LYS A 147 -0.26 15.24 -0.93
C LYS A 147 -0.97 16.43 -0.28
N GLY A 148 -0.24 17.55 -0.19
CA GLY A 148 -0.87 18.85 0.03
C GLY A 148 -1.39 19.41 -1.28
N VAL A 149 -2.51 20.12 -1.22
CA VAL A 149 -3.14 20.77 -2.36
C VAL A 149 -3.48 22.20 -1.96
N LYS A 150 -2.95 23.16 -2.73
CA LYS A 150 -3.35 24.56 -2.67
C LYS A 150 -4.39 24.84 -3.74
N PHE A 151 -5.40 25.63 -3.40
CA PHE A 151 -6.40 26.11 -4.35
C PHE A 151 -6.21 27.59 -4.65
N THR A 152 -5.48 28.30 -3.80
CA THR A 152 -5.10 29.70 -4.01
C THR A 152 -3.58 29.85 -4.02
N ASP A 153 -3.13 31.01 -4.47
CA ASP A 153 -1.74 31.46 -4.43
C ASP A 153 -1.36 32.12 -3.09
N GLN A 154 -2.29 32.21 -2.14
CA GLN A 154 -2.06 32.86 -0.84
C GLN A 154 -1.27 31.95 0.12
N ASP A 155 -0.43 32.55 0.95
CA ASP A 155 0.34 31.83 1.99
C ASP A 155 -0.56 31.19 3.05
N VAL A 156 -1.64 31.87 3.44
CA VAL A 156 -2.66 31.30 4.34
C VAL A 156 -3.89 31.02 3.49
N GLU A 157 -4.12 29.75 3.21
CA GLU A 157 -5.26 29.27 2.44
C GLU A 157 -6.57 29.48 3.18
N THR A 158 -6.55 29.25 4.50
CA THR A 158 -7.71 29.42 5.38
C THR A 158 -7.28 29.40 6.85
N LYS A 159 -8.22 29.69 7.76
CA LYS A 159 -8.07 29.49 9.20
C LYS A 159 -9.11 28.49 9.68
N ILE A 160 -8.68 27.44 10.38
CA ILE A 160 -9.56 26.42 10.98
C ILE A 160 -9.45 26.57 12.49
N HIS A 161 -10.53 27.00 13.15
CA HIS A 161 -10.57 27.19 14.60
C HIS A 161 -9.37 28.02 15.12
N GLY A 162 -8.99 29.07 14.40
CA GLY A 162 -7.86 29.94 14.73
C GLY A 162 -6.48 29.46 14.24
N VAL A 163 -6.36 28.24 13.73
CA VAL A 163 -5.11 27.70 13.20
C VAL A 163 -4.95 28.06 11.73
N GLU A 164 -3.81 28.67 11.37
CA GLU A 164 -3.48 29.05 9.99
C GLU A 164 -3.07 27.84 9.16
N VAL A 165 -3.78 27.62 8.06
CA VAL A 165 -3.59 26.50 7.15
C VAL A 165 -2.95 27.00 5.88
N TRP A 166 -1.83 26.39 5.49
CA TRP A 166 -1.16 26.68 4.22
C TRP A 166 -1.73 25.86 3.06
N ALA A 167 -2.13 24.61 3.32
CA ALA A 167 -2.68 23.72 2.29
C ALA A 167 -3.56 22.60 2.85
N HIS A 168 -4.41 22.05 1.99
CA HIS A 168 -5.29 20.92 2.29
C HIS A 168 -4.52 19.61 2.10
N VAL A 169 -4.60 18.67 3.04
CA VAL A 169 -4.03 17.32 2.85
C VAL A 169 -5.09 16.41 2.25
N LYS A 170 -4.73 15.76 1.14
CA LYS A 170 -5.66 15.01 0.29
C LYS A 170 -5.02 13.74 -0.23
N SER A 171 -5.87 12.75 -0.50
CA SER A 171 -5.49 11.51 -1.17
C SER A 171 -5.97 11.56 -2.62
N LEU A 172 -5.03 11.41 -3.55
CA LEU A 172 -5.21 11.59 -5.00
C LEU A 172 -4.71 10.35 -5.76
N PRO A 173 -5.27 10.04 -6.96
CA PRO A 173 -4.70 9.01 -7.83
C PRO A 173 -3.19 9.21 -8.05
N GLN A 174 -2.45 8.10 -8.18
CA GLN A 174 -1.01 8.16 -8.36
C GLN A 174 -0.65 8.79 -9.71
N ALA A 175 0.25 9.77 -9.69
CA ALA A 175 0.87 10.27 -10.92
C ALA A 175 1.97 9.30 -11.39
N ASN A 176 2.06 9.06 -12.71
CA ASN A 176 3.12 8.26 -13.30
C ASN A 176 4.46 9.00 -13.16
N TYR A 177 5.24 8.66 -12.13
CA TYR A 177 6.64 9.04 -12.01
C TYR A 177 7.47 8.29 -13.06
N GLN A 178 8.28 9.04 -13.81
CA GLN A 178 9.39 8.51 -14.62
C GLN A 178 10.51 8.17 -13.64
N ASN A 179 10.70 6.89 -13.30
CA ASN A 179 11.80 6.43 -12.45
C ASN A 179 12.67 5.44 -13.22
N THR A 180 13.96 5.36 -12.86
CA THR A 180 15.00 4.55 -13.51
C THR A 180 15.26 3.22 -12.79
N ASP A 181 14.29 2.70 -12.01
CA ASP A 181 14.47 1.53 -11.14
C ASP A 181 13.79 0.26 -11.67
N PHE A 182 14.62 -0.67 -12.14
CA PHE A 182 14.28 -1.86 -12.93
C PHE A 182 13.64 -3.03 -12.16
N VAL A 183 13.54 -3.00 -10.82
CA VAL A 183 13.12 -4.16 -10.00
C VAL A 183 12.16 -3.79 -8.86
N TRP A 184 10.93 -4.29 -8.92
CA TRP A 184 9.85 -3.97 -7.98
C TRP A 184 9.53 -5.17 -7.08
N ASN A 185 9.25 -4.91 -5.81
CA ASN A 185 8.86 -5.93 -4.84
C ASN A 185 7.44 -6.46 -5.10
N ILE A 186 7.21 -7.77 -5.02
CA ILE A 186 5.84 -8.31 -5.04
C ILE A 186 5.36 -8.58 -3.61
N LYS A 187 4.18 -8.06 -3.28
CA LYS A 187 3.57 -8.18 -1.95
C LYS A 187 2.07 -8.42 -2.05
N ALA A 188 1.51 -9.16 -1.11
CA ALA A 188 0.07 -9.19 -0.89
C ALA A 188 -0.32 -8.04 0.06
N VAL A 189 -1.47 -7.42 -0.17
CA VAL A 189 -2.01 -6.29 0.60
C VAL A 189 -3.24 -6.76 1.34
N HIS A 190 -3.13 -6.90 2.65
CA HIS A 190 -4.25 -7.16 3.54
C HIS A 190 -5.17 -5.91 3.58
N PRO A 191 -6.50 -6.06 3.76
CA PRO A 191 -7.44 -4.92 3.78
C PRO A 191 -7.12 -3.82 4.81
N ASN A 192 -6.46 -4.18 5.92
CA ASN A 192 -5.95 -3.22 6.91
C ASN A 192 -4.67 -2.44 6.46
N GLY A 193 -4.25 -2.64 5.21
CA GLY A 193 -3.04 -2.11 4.59
C GLY A 193 -1.73 -2.81 4.97
N GLN A 194 -1.75 -3.90 5.74
CA GLN A 194 -0.55 -4.68 6.03
C GLN A 194 -0.05 -5.37 4.75
N LEU A 195 1.27 -5.32 4.52
CA LEU A 195 1.90 -6.07 3.44
C LEU A 195 2.44 -7.40 3.90
N ILE A 196 2.39 -8.36 2.98
CA ILE A 196 2.80 -9.74 3.19
C ILE A 196 3.70 -10.14 2.01
N ASP A 197 4.83 -10.75 2.32
CA ASP A 197 5.86 -11.07 1.34
C ASP A 197 5.37 -12.14 0.36
N VAL A 198 5.47 -11.90 -0.96
CA VAL A 198 5.19 -12.92 -1.96
C VAL A 198 6.51 -13.52 -2.44
N LYS A 199 6.63 -14.83 -2.29
CA LYS A 199 7.86 -15.60 -2.57
C LYS A 199 7.54 -16.84 -3.39
N ALA A 200 8.55 -17.33 -4.10
CA ALA A 200 8.54 -18.66 -4.67
C ALA A 200 9.09 -19.64 -3.64
N MET A 201 8.55 -20.86 -3.59
CA MET A 201 8.95 -21.89 -2.64
C MET A 201 9.10 -23.23 -3.34
N ASP A 202 10.21 -23.92 -3.11
CA ASP A 202 10.39 -25.30 -3.56
C ASP A 202 9.82 -26.31 -2.56
N ASP A 203 9.76 -27.58 -2.96
CA ASP A 203 9.22 -28.66 -2.13
C ASP A 203 10.10 -29.02 -0.93
N LYS A 204 11.33 -28.50 -0.87
CA LYS A 204 12.28 -28.67 0.25
C LYS A 204 12.20 -27.51 1.25
N GLY A 205 11.32 -26.53 1.00
CA GLY A 205 11.14 -25.35 1.85
C GLY A 205 12.09 -24.20 1.57
N GLY A 206 12.86 -24.23 0.47
CA GLY A 206 13.65 -23.09 0.00
C GLY A 206 12.74 -21.95 -0.42
N ILE A 207 13.06 -20.71 0.00
CA ILE A 207 12.24 -19.51 -0.23
C ILE A 207 13.03 -18.52 -1.08
N TYR A 208 12.41 -18.05 -2.16
CA TYR A 208 13.07 -17.27 -3.20
C TYR A 208 12.32 -15.96 -3.50
N PRO A 209 13.02 -14.85 -3.76
CA PRO A 209 12.38 -13.58 -4.10
C PRO A 209 11.53 -13.67 -5.38
N VAL A 210 10.39 -13.01 -5.37
CA VAL A 210 9.59 -12.74 -6.57
C VAL A 210 9.56 -11.23 -6.79
N LYS A 211 9.86 -10.79 -8.01
CA LYS A 211 9.95 -9.37 -8.38
C LYS A 211 9.23 -9.13 -9.70
N ALA A 212 8.71 -7.93 -9.87
CA ALA A 212 8.38 -7.43 -11.19
C ALA A 212 9.58 -6.67 -11.76
N LEU A 213 9.82 -6.82 -13.05
CA LEU A 213 10.93 -6.22 -13.77
C LEU A 213 10.39 -5.21 -14.76
N GLU A 214 10.85 -3.98 -14.61
CA GLU A 214 10.75 -2.98 -15.67
C GLU A 214 11.91 -3.22 -16.63
N GLU A 215 11.58 -3.48 -17.89
CA GLU A 215 12.55 -3.73 -18.95
C GLU A 215 12.31 -2.69 -20.06
N ASN A 216 13.37 -2.04 -20.52
CA ASN A 216 13.36 -1.10 -21.64
C ASN A 216 12.40 0.09 -21.49
N GLY A 217 12.20 0.61 -20.27
CA GLY A 217 11.31 1.75 -20.03
C GLY A 217 9.81 1.40 -20.09
N ASN A 218 9.45 0.11 -20.24
CA ASN A 218 8.05 -0.29 -20.33
C ASN A 218 7.43 -0.46 -18.93
N LEU A 219 6.87 0.63 -18.43
CA LEU A 219 6.07 0.68 -17.21
C LEU A 219 4.59 0.29 -17.45
N HIS A 220 4.15 0.04 -18.68
CA HIS A 220 2.76 -0.37 -18.93
C HIS A 220 2.54 -1.86 -18.69
N LEU A 221 3.59 -2.67 -18.88
CA LEU A 221 3.50 -4.12 -18.77
C LEU A 221 4.81 -4.77 -18.34
N MET A 222 4.95 -5.03 -17.04
CA MET A 222 6.18 -5.56 -16.45
C MET A 222 6.14 -7.08 -16.26
N ASN A 223 7.29 -7.73 -16.48
CA ASN A 223 7.45 -9.17 -16.30
C ASN A 223 7.57 -9.53 -14.82
N VAL A 224 6.88 -10.58 -14.35
CA VAL A 224 7.07 -11.11 -12.99
C VAL A 224 7.96 -12.36 -13.03
N LYS A 225 9.02 -12.36 -12.21
CA LYS A 225 10.04 -13.41 -12.17
C LYS A 225 10.34 -13.84 -10.75
N ALA A 226 10.64 -15.14 -10.57
CA ALA A 226 11.21 -15.68 -9.34
C ALA A 226 12.74 -15.83 -9.48
N PHE A 227 13.49 -15.51 -8.43
CA PHE A 227 14.95 -15.48 -8.43
C PHE A 227 15.51 -16.66 -7.63
N VAL A 228 15.86 -17.74 -8.34
CA VAL A 228 16.34 -19.00 -7.74
C VAL A 228 17.82 -19.17 -8.06
N GLY A 229 18.68 -18.90 -7.09
CA GLY A 229 20.13 -18.75 -7.35
C GLY A 229 20.38 -17.64 -8.36
N ASN A 230 21.13 -17.94 -9.43
CA ASN A 230 21.42 -17.00 -10.52
C ASN A 230 20.36 -16.98 -11.63
N ARG A 231 19.26 -17.74 -11.49
CA ARG A 231 18.23 -17.92 -12.52
C ARG A 231 17.00 -17.05 -12.27
N LYS A 232 16.40 -16.52 -13.35
CA LYS A 232 15.15 -15.75 -13.35
C LYS A 232 14.01 -16.56 -13.96
N LEU A 233 13.27 -17.28 -13.12
CA LEU A 233 12.21 -18.18 -13.55
C LEU A 233 10.93 -17.41 -13.90
N ALA A 234 10.24 -17.85 -14.95
CA ALA A 234 8.98 -17.24 -15.36
C ALA A 234 7.86 -17.61 -14.39
N VAL A 235 7.07 -16.62 -13.96
CA VAL A 235 5.87 -16.85 -13.13
C VAL A 235 4.63 -16.83 -14.03
N LYS A 236 3.80 -17.89 -13.95
CA LYS A 236 2.66 -18.12 -14.85
C LYS A 236 1.45 -18.65 -14.08
N VAL A 237 0.27 -18.51 -14.68
CA VAL A 237 -0.91 -19.30 -14.29
C VAL A 237 -0.88 -20.60 -15.08
N LEU A 238 -0.89 -21.74 -14.40
CA LEU A 238 -0.92 -23.05 -15.04
C LEU A 238 -2.33 -23.36 -15.55
N ALA A 239 -2.41 -24.13 -16.64
CA ALA A 239 -3.70 -24.63 -17.13
C ALA A 239 -4.16 -25.83 -16.27
N GLY A 240 -5.47 -25.90 -16.00
CA GLY A 240 -6.06 -27.00 -15.23
C GLY A 240 -7.52 -26.73 -14.88
N ASN A 241 -8.13 -27.71 -14.21
CA ASN A 241 -9.56 -27.70 -13.83
C ASN A 241 -9.78 -27.32 -12.36
N GLU A 242 -8.77 -26.79 -11.68
CA GLU A 242 -8.89 -26.32 -10.29
C GLU A 242 -9.85 -25.13 -10.20
N LYS A 243 -10.59 -25.03 -9.08
CA LYS A 243 -11.46 -23.89 -8.77
C LYS A 243 -10.74 -22.54 -8.92
N TYR A 244 -9.48 -22.47 -8.48
CA TYR A 244 -8.61 -21.31 -8.62
C TYR A 244 -7.32 -21.69 -9.34
N GLY A 245 -6.95 -20.92 -10.36
CA GLY A 245 -5.81 -21.20 -11.22
C GLY A 245 -4.48 -21.17 -10.45
N PRO A 246 -3.63 -22.21 -10.54
CA PRO A 246 -2.35 -22.24 -9.86
C PRO A 246 -1.38 -21.18 -10.39
N VAL A 247 -0.82 -20.35 -9.51
CA VAL A 247 0.27 -19.43 -9.86
C VAL A 247 1.59 -20.05 -9.42
N LYS A 248 2.49 -20.30 -10.37
CA LYS A 248 3.75 -21.01 -10.14
C LYS A 248 4.91 -20.34 -10.86
N ALA A 249 6.13 -20.50 -10.34
CA ALA A 249 7.33 -20.29 -11.14
C ALA A 249 7.76 -21.60 -11.79
N ILE A 250 8.27 -21.53 -13.02
CA ILE A 250 8.66 -22.69 -13.82
C ILE A 250 10.18 -22.66 -14.03
N GLY A 251 10.85 -23.70 -13.56
CA GLY A 251 12.27 -23.98 -13.76
C GLY A 251 12.60 -24.29 -15.22
N GLU A 252 13.86 -24.11 -15.60
CA GLU A 252 14.35 -24.43 -16.95
C GLU A 252 14.24 -25.94 -17.27
N ASP A 253 14.23 -26.77 -16.24
CA ASP A 253 14.04 -28.23 -16.29
C ASP A 253 12.58 -28.66 -16.08
N GLY A 254 11.64 -27.71 -16.04
CA GLY A 254 10.23 -27.96 -15.75
C GLY A 254 9.88 -28.06 -14.26
N THR A 255 10.86 -27.93 -13.35
CA THR A 255 10.61 -27.92 -11.90
C THR A 255 9.63 -26.80 -11.52
N ILE A 256 8.65 -27.12 -10.68
CA ILE A 256 7.60 -26.18 -10.27
C ILE A 256 7.91 -25.61 -8.89
N TYR A 257 7.83 -24.28 -8.77
CA TYR A 257 7.94 -23.57 -7.51
C TYR A 257 6.59 -22.94 -7.17
N ASN A 258 6.15 -23.17 -5.94
CA ASN A 258 4.91 -22.61 -5.40
C ASN A 258 5.05 -21.10 -5.20
N ILE A 259 4.13 -20.28 -5.72
CA ILE A 259 4.05 -18.88 -5.31
C ILE A 259 3.15 -18.78 -4.08
N LYS A 260 3.69 -18.22 -3.01
CA LYS A 260 3.04 -18.11 -1.70
C LYS A 260 3.19 -16.71 -1.13
N ALA A 261 2.20 -16.28 -0.37
CA ALA A 261 2.31 -15.10 0.48
C ALA A 261 2.66 -15.56 1.91
N ILE A 262 3.69 -14.96 2.51
CA ILE A 262 4.29 -15.39 3.78
C ILE A 262 4.28 -14.20 4.74
N THR A 263 3.62 -14.37 5.88
CA THR A 263 3.55 -13.36 6.93
C THR A 263 4.82 -13.34 7.79
N ALA A 264 4.98 -12.31 8.63
CA ALA A 264 6.11 -12.22 9.56
C ALA A 264 6.16 -13.37 10.58
N ASP A 265 5.00 -13.88 11.00
CA ASP A 265 4.85 -15.07 11.85
C ASP A 265 4.88 -16.39 11.06
N LYS A 266 5.36 -16.35 9.81
CA LYS A 266 5.57 -17.51 8.91
C LYS A 266 4.29 -18.27 8.54
N LYS A 267 3.11 -17.68 8.70
CA LYS A 267 1.89 -18.24 8.10
C LYS A 267 1.97 -18.12 6.59
N ILE A 268 1.54 -19.18 5.91
CA ILE A 268 1.64 -19.33 4.45
C ILE A 268 0.24 -19.30 3.86
N MET A 269 0.06 -18.47 2.84
CA MET A 269 -1.16 -18.36 2.06
C MET A 269 -0.89 -18.72 0.61
N ASP A 270 -1.89 -19.36 -0.02
CA ASP A 270 -1.87 -19.64 -1.44
C ASP A 270 -2.00 -18.35 -2.26
N VAL A 271 -1.23 -18.24 -3.34
CA VAL A 271 -1.43 -17.22 -4.37
C VAL A 271 -2.00 -17.87 -5.61
N LYS A 272 -3.19 -17.44 -6.02
CA LYS A 272 -3.96 -18.07 -7.10
C LYS A 272 -4.62 -17.03 -8.01
N ALA A 273 -5.00 -17.46 -9.21
CA ALA A 273 -5.93 -16.74 -10.07
C ALA A 273 -7.37 -17.07 -9.63
N VAL A 274 -8.09 -16.09 -9.10
CA VAL A 274 -9.36 -16.34 -8.38
C VAL A 274 -10.61 -15.89 -9.13
N SER A 275 -10.46 -14.99 -10.10
CA SER A 275 -11.54 -14.56 -10.99
C SER A 275 -10.99 -14.07 -12.32
N GLN A 276 -11.88 -13.99 -13.32
CA GLN A 276 -11.54 -13.62 -14.69
C GLN A 276 -12.52 -12.55 -15.18
N ASN A 277 -12.00 -11.51 -15.82
CA ASN A 277 -12.78 -10.53 -16.57
C ASN A 277 -12.14 -10.36 -17.96
N GLY A 278 -12.83 -10.84 -19.00
CA GLY A 278 -12.24 -10.99 -20.32
C GLY A 278 -10.96 -11.84 -20.26
N ARG A 279 -9.85 -11.29 -20.75
CA ARG A 279 -8.52 -11.96 -20.73
C ARG A 279 -7.69 -11.67 -19.47
N ILE A 280 -8.24 -10.91 -18.51
CA ILE A 280 -7.52 -10.51 -17.29
C ILE A 280 -7.96 -11.39 -16.12
N LEU A 281 -7.00 -12.04 -15.50
CA LEU A 281 -7.16 -12.85 -14.29
C LEU A 281 -6.73 -12.06 -13.06
N ASN A 282 -7.59 -12.00 -12.06
CA ASN A 282 -7.24 -11.42 -10.77
C ASN A 282 -6.40 -12.39 -9.95
N ILE A 283 -5.20 -11.96 -9.57
CA ILE A 283 -4.30 -12.72 -8.72
C ILE A 283 -4.44 -12.23 -7.29
N LYS A 284 -4.73 -13.17 -6.38
CA LYS A 284 -4.95 -12.87 -4.96
C LYS A 284 -4.20 -13.88 -4.10
N ALA A 285 -3.78 -13.43 -2.91
CA ALA A 285 -3.48 -14.34 -1.82
C ALA A 285 -4.78 -14.77 -1.14
N ILE A 286 -4.88 -16.02 -0.70
CA ILE A 286 -6.05 -16.60 -0.06
C ILE A 286 -5.71 -16.88 1.41
N ALA A 287 -6.36 -16.16 2.32
CA ALA A 287 -6.22 -16.37 3.75
C ALA A 287 -6.98 -17.61 4.22
N ALA A 288 -6.68 -18.07 5.44
CA ALA A 288 -7.26 -19.30 6.00
C ALA A 288 -8.78 -19.24 6.20
N ASP A 289 -9.32 -18.04 6.38
CA ASP A 289 -10.76 -17.75 6.46
C ASP A 289 -11.44 -17.64 5.08
N GLY A 290 -10.68 -17.80 3.99
CA GLY A 290 -11.15 -17.66 2.61
C GLY A 290 -11.09 -16.22 2.07
N SER A 291 -10.68 -15.24 2.88
CA SER A 291 -10.55 -13.84 2.44
C SER A 291 -9.47 -13.68 1.36
N PHE A 292 -9.69 -12.77 0.42
CA PHE A 292 -8.74 -12.49 -0.67
C PHE A 292 -7.97 -11.20 -0.45
N TYR A 293 -6.65 -11.27 -0.59
CA TYR A 293 -5.75 -10.11 -0.51
C TYR A 293 -5.17 -9.79 -1.89
N GLY A 294 -5.20 -8.50 -2.27
CA GLY A 294 -4.64 -8.03 -3.54
C GLY A 294 -3.14 -8.29 -3.64
N ILE A 295 -2.62 -8.70 -4.80
CA ILE A 295 -1.17 -8.76 -5.04
C ILE A 295 -0.73 -7.52 -5.82
N LYS A 296 0.31 -6.84 -5.33
CA LYS A 296 0.88 -5.63 -5.94
C LYS A 296 2.38 -5.80 -6.21
N ALA A 297 2.84 -5.22 -7.32
CA ALA A 297 4.24 -4.82 -7.47
C ALA A 297 4.45 -3.45 -6.84
N ILE A 298 5.57 -3.24 -6.16
CA ILE A 298 5.89 -2.00 -5.43
C ILE A 298 7.30 -1.54 -5.80
N SER A 299 7.41 -0.36 -6.39
CA SER A 299 8.68 0.26 -6.76
C SER A 299 9.43 0.81 -5.55
N PRO A 300 10.74 1.08 -5.68
CA PRO A 300 11.48 1.83 -4.67
C PRO A 300 10.94 3.24 -4.41
N GLY A 301 10.35 3.89 -5.40
CA GLY A 301 9.62 5.16 -5.22
C GLY A 301 8.27 5.00 -4.53
N GLY A 302 7.85 3.77 -4.22
CA GLY A 302 6.57 3.42 -3.63
C GLY A 302 5.42 3.36 -4.64
N GLN A 303 5.65 3.54 -5.94
CA GLN A 303 4.62 3.32 -6.95
C GLN A 303 4.16 1.87 -6.90
N MET A 304 2.87 1.63 -7.19
CA MET A 304 2.36 0.26 -7.15
C MET A 304 1.48 -0.10 -8.32
N TYR A 305 1.70 -1.31 -8.83
CA TYR A 305 0.98 -1.91 -9.94
C TYR A 305 0.23 -3.16 -9.49
N ASP A 306 -0.87 -3.44 -10.16
CA ASP A 306 -1.61 -4.68 -9.97
C ASP A 306 -0.85 -5.85 -10.57
N ILE A 307 -0.79 -6.96 -9.84
CA ILE A 307 -0.38 -8.24 -10.43
C ILE A 307 -1.61 -8.93 -11.00
N LYS A 308 -1.61 -9.12 -12.32
CA LYS A 308 -2.67 -9.80 -13.06
C LYS A 308 -2.11 -10.96 -13.87
N GLY A 309 -2.97 -11.94 -14.15
CA GLY A 309 -2.73 -12.88 -15.25
C GLY A 309 -3.31 -12.31 -16.54
N ILE A 310 -2.56 -12.36 -17.63
CA ILE A 310 -3.04 -12.04 -18.97
C ILE A 310 -3.11 -13.34 -19.75
N GLU A 311 -4.33 -13.79 -20.01
CA GLU A 311 -4.61 -15.00 -20.77
C GLU A 311 -4.23 -14.81 -22.25
N SER A 312 -3.59 -15.82 -22.81
CA SER A 312 -3.28 -15.90 -24.23
C SER A 312 -4.40 -16.61 -24.96
N GLU A 313 -4.57 -16.34 -26.25
CA GLU A 313 -5.62 -16.97 -27.07
C GLU A 313 -5.48 -18.49 -27.15
N GLU A 314 -4.23 -18.96 -27.13
CA GLU A 314 -3.91 -20.38 -27.14
C GLU A 314 -3.18 -20.80 -25.86
N THR A 315 -3.45 -22.03 -25.42
CA THR A 315 -2.70 -22.64 -24.32
C THR A 315 -1.27 -22.88 -24.77
N MET A 316 -0.31 -22.28 -24.06
CA MET A 316 1.11 -22.42 -24.38
C MET A 316 1.76 -23.52 -23.56
N MET A 317 2.94 -23.96 -24.01
CA MET A 317 3.83 -24.85 -23.28
C MET A 317 5.12 -24.10 -22.93
N ILE A 318 5.52 -24.11 -21.67
CA ILE A 318 6.85 -23.67 -21.24
C ILE A 318 7.50 -24.82 -20.47
N GLN A 319 8.63 -25.31 -20.97
CA GLN A 319 9.39 -26.41 -20.32
C GLN A 319 8.52 -27.61 -19.96
N GLY A 320 7.66 -28.04 -20.89
CA GLY A 320 6.75 -29.18 -20.68
C GLY A 320 5.49 -28.86 -19.85
N VAL A 321 5.32 -27.62 -19.39
CA VAL A 321 4.20 -27.21 -18.53
C VAL A 321 3.17 -26.41 -19.32
N LYS A 322 1.91 -26.87 -19.30
CA LYS A 322 0.77 -26.16 -19.88
C LYS A 322 0.42 -24.92 -19.07
N ILE A 323 0.30 -23.79 -19.74
CA ILE A 323 0.08 -22.49 -19.10
C ILE A 323 -1.13 -21.79 -19.72
N LYS A 324 -1.95 -21.26 -18.83
CA LYS A 324 -3.17 -20.51 -19.15
C LYS A 324 -2.87 -19.03 -19.37
N ALA A 325 -2.04 -18.44 -18.53
CA ALA A 325 -1.81 -16.99 -18.57
C ALA A 325 -0.40 -16.58 -18.15
N HIS A 326 0.03 -15.43 -18.66
CA HIS A 326 1.23 -14.74 -18.23
C HIS A 326 0.97 -13.88 -16.99
N ILE A 327 1.80 -13.98 -15.96
CA ILE A 327 1.73 -13.05 -14.82
C ILE A 327 2.50 -11.78 -15.17
N LYS A 328 1.84 -10.63 -14.98
CA LYS A 328 2.35 -9.31 -15.32
C LYS A 328 2.00 -8.31 -14.21
N ALA A 329 2.86 -7.31 -14.02
CA ALA A 329 2.50 -6.12 -13.27
C ALA A 329 2.03 -5.03 -14.24
N ILE A 330 0.87 -4.44 -13.97
CA ILE A 330 0.25 -3.41 -14.81
C ILE A 330 -0.22 -2.23 -13.94
N PRO A 331 -0.26 -1.00 -14.48
CA PRO A 331 -0.86 0.15 -13.80
C PRO A 331 -2.23 -0.16 -13.21
N GLN A 332 -2.53 0.46 -12.06
CA GLN A 332 -3.84 0.29 -11.42
C GLN A 332 -4.89 1.08 -12.20
N GLU A 333 -6.05 0.47 -12.40
CA GLU A 333 -7.30 1.09 -12.85
C GLU A 333 -8.27 1.28 -11.67
#